data_AF-A0A5C6CFX3-F1
#
_entry.id   AF-A0A5C6CFX3-F1
#
_cell.length_a   1.000
_cell.length_b   1.000
_cell.length_c   1.000
_cell.angle_alpha   90.00
_cell.angle_beta   90.00
_cell.angle_gamma   90.00
#
_symmetry.space_group_name_H-M   'P 1'
#
loop_
_entity.id
_entity.type
_entity.pdbx_description
1 polymer ?
#
loop_
_entity_poly.entity_id
_entity_poly.type
_entity_poly.pdbx_seq_one_letter_code
_entity_poly.pdbx_strand_id
1 'polypeptide(L)'
;MKCKSCNIHFADNSEACPICGEPSGVIAIAKPPVPANPSHGPGTELKKMLGCECKLRVEKMDAWGVEGCRKNIDTIVGWLIAESANRNLPSGSVTKDAARSLVRIAIQNAEKNGPSGEDKISAVWVYWSGGADGDELKYSMRSVAKHFTGLDNIVLCGDREPWYSGDFIHSPKWTKAEAKRKYGTGKWAKWTDSIVKLQRIIDSPLVTDRFLWLYDDTFFMRDITLAEAAIHRRTRLLCAHPEAKANGTWREVLRRTTQALHESGRPSRNYSHHGPVVFDKQLLQQTIDKFDPLNRPRAIESLYINHHFDLDQTQQLGNWMRYTQKPSTRWKPDPNAAIVNVGSFRRSVATAMAERFPDASPVETAPELDFAI
;
A
#
# COMPACT_ATOMS: atom_id res chain seq x y z
N MET A 1 10.47 24.56 22.02
CA MET A 1 11.40 23.90 21.07
C MET A 1 11.04 24.17 19.61
N LYS A 2 12.01 24.09 18.68
CA LYS A 2 11.75 24.05 17.22
C LYS A 2 11.78 22.61 16.73
N CYS A 3 10.69 22.09 16.18
CA CYS A 3 10.69 20.77 15.56
C CYS A 3 11.61 20.81 14.34
N LYS A 4 12.71 20.03 14.34
CA LYS A 4 13.62 19.94 13.18
C LYS A 4 12.93 19.40 11.92
N SER A 5 11.79 18.75 12.12
CA SER A 5 11.11 17.93 11.13
C SER A 5 9.98 18.69 10.41
N CYS A 6 9.24 19.57 11.11
CA CYS A 6 8.25 20.47 10.50
C CYS A 6 8.62 21.97 10.58
N ASN A 7 9.76 22.32 11.18
CA ASN A 7 10.30 23.67 11.32
C ASN A 7 9.43 24.64 12.15
N ILE A 8 8.57 24.12 13.03
CA ILE A 8 7.63 24.88 13.87
C ILE A 8 8.17 25.06 15.28
N HIS A 9 7.87 26.21 15.89
CA HIS A 9 8.08 26.44 17.32
C HIS A 9 6.85 25.98 18.12
N PHE A 10 7.07 25.12 19.12
CA PHE A 10 6.04 24.64 20.04
C PHE A 10 6.53 24.73 21.49
N ALA A 11 5.60 24.68 22.45
CA ALA A 11 5.89 24.85 23.88
C ALA A 11 6.90 23.81 24.39
N ASP A 12 7.78 24.20 25.31
CA ASP A 12 8.91 23.37 25.78
C ASP A 12 8.52 22.11 26.56
N ASN A 13 7.25 21.97 26.94
CA ASN A 13 6.79 20.93 27.87
C ASN A 13 6.05 19.78 27.18
N SER A 14 5.98 19.73 25.84
CA SER A 14 5.31 18.64 25.13
C SER A 14 6.28 17.51 24.78
N GLU A 15 5.98 16.28 25.20
CA GLU A 15 6.77 15.06 24.96
C GLU A 15 6.93 14.69 23.48
N ALA A 16 6.05 15.21 22.62
CA ALA A 16 6.12 15.07 21.18
C ALA A 16 5.57 16.31 20.46
N CYS A 17 6.01 16.53 19.22
CA CYS A 17 5.46 17.59 18.39
C CYS A 17 3.95 17.38 18.20
N PRO A 18 3.09 18.36 18.54
CA PRO A 18 1.63 18.19 18.47
C PRO A 18 1.10 18.03 17.04
N ILE A 19 1.93 18.31 16.04
CA ILE A 19 1.54 18.24 14.62
C ILE A 19 1.98 16.91 13.99
N CYS A 20 3.25 16.51 14.16
CA CYS A 20 3.78 15.31 13.52
C CYS A 20 4.00 14.12 14.46
N GLY A 21 3.80 14.31 15.77
CA GLY A 21 4.01 13.29 16.79
C GLY A 21 5.46 12.88 16.99
N GLU A 22 6.44 13.64 16.48
CA GLU A 22 7.86 13.31 16.74
C GLU A 22 8.21 13.54 18.20
N PRO A 23 8.71 12.52 18.92
CA PRO A 23 9.08 12.66 20.32
C PRO A 23 10.24 13.64 20.49
N SER A 24 10.19 14.44 21.55
CA SER A 24 11.28 15.31 21.99
C SER A 24 12.38 14.46 22.64
N GLY A 25 13.09 13.66 21.85
CA GLY A 25 14.15 12.79 22.34
C GLY A 25 13.96 11.31 21.98
N VAL A 26 15.07 10.61 21.77
CA VAL A 26 15.10 9.22 21.32
C VAL A 26 14.74 8.29 22.49
N ILE A 27 13.57 7.67 22.47
CA ILE A 27 13.29 6.48 23.28
C ILE A 27 12.83 5.37 22.34
N ALA A 28 13.61 4.30 22.28
CA ALA A 28 13.25 3.06 21.60
C ALA A 28 12.32 2.25 22.51
N ILE A 29 11.12 1.92 22.02
CA ILE A 29 10.20 1.00 22.69
C ILE A 29 10.13 -0.28 21.85
N ALA A 30 10.07 -1.42 22.55
CA ALA A 30 10.09 -2.77 22.01
C ALA A 30 8.92 -3.05 21.06
N LYS A 31 9.19 -3.95 20.11
CA LYS A 31 8.37 -4.34 18.95
C LYS A 31 7.03 -5.00 19.38
N PRO A 32 5.86 -4.39 19.16
CA PRO A 32 4.57 -5.08 19.28
C PRO A 32 4.34 -5.98 18.05
N PRO A 33 3.52 -7.05 18.17
CA PRO A 33 3.19 -7.90 17.04
C PRO A 33 2.40 -7.14 15.97
N VAL A 34 2.59 -7.55 14.72
CA VAL A 34 1.87 -7.06 13.54
C VAL A 34 0.36 -7.22 13.75
N PRO A 35 -0.46 -6.15 13.70
CA PRO A 35 -1.90 -6.30 13.75
C PRO A 35 -2.39 -7.03 12.50
N ALA A 36 -3.20 -8.07 12.70
CA ALA A 36 -3.86 -8.78 11.62
C ALA A 36 -4.92 -7.89 10.95
N ASN A 37 -5.07 -8.08 9.63
CA ASN A 37 -5.90 -7.30 8.72
C ASN A 37 -7.41 -7.46 9.04
N PRO A 38 -8.23 -6.39 9.09
CA PRO A 38 -9.67 -6.49 9.41
C PRO A 38 -10.55 -7.23 8.38
N SER A 39 -9.99 -7.73 7.27
CA SER A 39 -10.71 -8.52 6.26
C SER A 39 -10.55 -10.04 6.43
N HIS A 40 -9.62 -10.50 7.28
CA HIS A 40 -9.28 -11.93 7.42
C HIS A 40 -8.84 -12.25 8.86
N GLY A 41 -9.38 -13.33 9.43
CA GLY A 41 -8.96 -13.81 10.74
C GLY A 41 -10.01 -14.71 11.43
N PRO A 42 -9.68 -15.27 12.62
CA PRO A 42 -10.58 -16.17 13.34
C PRO A 42 -11.92 -15.55 13.71
N GLY A 43 -11.96 -14.24 13.99
CA GLY A 43 -13.18 -13.50 14.24
C GLY A 43 -14.04 -13.36 12.98
N THR A 44 -13.42 -13.04 11.85
CA THR A 44 -14.08 -12.96 10.56
C THR A 44 -14.68 -14.31 10.13
N GLU A 45 -13.95 -15.41 10.32
CA GLU A 45 -14.46 -16.77 10.06
C GLU A 45 -15.61 -17.15 11.01
N LEU A 46 -15.49 -16.81 12.29
CA LEU A 46 -16.56 -17.05 13.26
C LEU A 46 -17.83 -16.25 12.91
N LYS A 47 -17.68 -15.01 12.43
CA LYS A 47 -18.79 -14.17 11.98
C LYS A 47 -19.55 -14.81 10.82
N LYS A 48 -18.85 -15.36 9.82
CA LYS A 48 -19.46 -16.05 8.67
C LYS A 48 -20.35 -17.22 9.11
N MET A 49 -19.92 -17.95 10.14
CA MET A 49 -20.65 -19.11 10.66
C MET A 49 -21.89 -18.74 11.47
N LEU A 50 -21.83 -17.65 12.24
CA LEU A 50 -22.86 -17.29 13.21
C LEU A 50 -23.81 -16.18 12.76
N GLY A 51 -23.47 -15.45 11.68
CA GLY A 51 -24.24 -14.29 11.23
C GLY A 51 -24.37 -13.20 12.31
N CYS A 52 -23.42 -13.10 13.24
CA CYS A 52 -23.52 -12.20 14.39
C CYS A 52 -22.95 -10.80 14.10
N GLU A 53 -23.59 -9.79 14.69
CA GLU A 53 -23.27 -8.36 14.54
C GLU A 53 -22.24 -7.85 15.57
N CYS A 54 -21.57 -8.73 16.33
CA CYS A 54 -20.68 -8.35 17.43
C CYS A 54 -19.31 -7.84 16.95
N LYS A 55 -19.30 -6.68 16.28
CA LYS A 55 -18.14 -6.07 15.62
C LYS A 55 -16.89 -6.01 16.51
N LEU A 56 -17.02 -5.55 17.76
CA LEU A 56 -15.88 -5.40 18.68
C LEU A 56 -15.22 -6.73 19.07
N ARG A 57 -15.96 -7.84 19.13
CA ARG A 57 -15.42 -9.15 19.47
C ARG A 57 -14.75 -9.81 18.26
N VAL A 58 -15.32 -9.61 17.07
CA VAL A 58 -14.73 -10.04 15.79
C VAL A 58 -13.38 -9.38 15.58
N GLU A 59 -13.32 -8.04 15.67
CA GLU A 59 -12.07 -7.28 15.53
C GLU A 59 -11.01 -7.70 16.55
N LYS A 60 -11.43 -8.01 17.79
CA LYS A 60 -10.52 -8.48 18.85
C LYS A 60 -9.97 -9.87 18.57
N MET A 61 -10.79 -10.79 18.06
CA MET A 61 -10.35 -12.13 17.66
C MET A 61 -9.42 -12.08 16.46
N ASP A 62 -9.73 -11.24 15.46
CA ASP A 62 -8.87 -11.04 14.30
C ASP A 62 -7.53 -10.45 14.75
N ALA A 63 -7.53 -9.41 15.59
CA ALA A 63 -6.31 -8.82 16.15
C ALA A 63 -5.45 -9.81 16.96
N TRP A 64 -6.07 -10.78 17.64
CA TRP A 64 -5.34 -11.85 18.33
C TRP A 64 -4.71 -12.88 17.38
N GLY A 65 -5.23 -13.02 16.16
CA GLY A 65 -4.82 -14.04 15.21
C GLY A 65 -5.08 -15.47 15.70
N VAL A 66 -4.67 -16.47 14.91
CA VAL A 66 -4.86 -17.91 15.18
C VAL A 66 -4.30 -18.30 16.54
N GLU A 67 -3.04 -17.95 16.82
CA GLU A 67 -2.35 -18.29 18.07
C GLU A 67 -2.95 -17.59 19.30
N GLY A 68 -3.30 -16.30 19.18
CA GLY A 68 -3.93 -15.58 20.27
C GLY A 68 -5.32 -16.14 20.58
N CYS A 69 -6.09 -16.54 19.56
CA CYS A 69 -7.39 -17.17 19.76
C CYS A 69 -7.28 -18.57 20.40
N ARG A 70 -6.25 -19.35 20.07
CA ARG A 70 -5.97 -20.65 20.74
C ARG A 70 -5.74 -20.47 22.24
N LYS A 71 -4.93 -19.46 22.61
CA LYS A 71 -4.64 -19.13 24.03
C LYS A 71 -5.84 -18.56 24.78
N ASN A 72 -6.78 -17.94 24.08
CA ASN A 72 -7.94 -17.25 24.66
C ASN A 72 -9.27 -17.99 24.39
N ILE A 73 -9.22 -19.29 24.05
CA ILE A 73 -10.41 -20.03 23.61
C ILE A 73 -11.54 -20.01 24.63
N ASP A 74 -11.23 -20.14 25.92
CA ASP A 74 -12.24 -20.15 26.99
C ASP A 74 -12.90 -18.77 27.16
N THR A 75 -12.14 -17.69 26.94
CA THR A 75 -12.67 -16.32 26.92
C THR A 75 -13.67 -16.14 25.78
N ILE A 76 -13.34 -16.62 24.58
CA ILE A 76 -14.20 -16.53 23.40
C ILE A 76 -15.47 -17.37 23.59
N VAL A 77 -15.34 -18.58 24.13
CA VAL A 77 -16.48 -19.44 24.50
C VAL A 77 -17.39 -18.74 25.52
N GLY A 78 -16.81 -18.06 26.52
CA GLY A 78 -17.57 -17.26 27.47
C GLY A 78 -18.40 -16.17 26.81
N TRP A 79 -17.85 -15.49 25.79
CA TRP A 79 -18.60 -14.50 25.01
C TRP A 79 -19.78 -15.11 24.26
N LEU A 80 -19.60 -16.27 23.64
CA LEU A 80 -20.65 -16.95 22.87
C LEU A 80 -21.81 -17.42 23.75
N ILE A 81 -21.51 -17.92 24.96
CA ILE A 81 -22.53 -18.34 25.93
C ILE A 81 -23.29 -17.14 26.51
N ALA A 82 -22.58 -16.06 26.84
CA ALA A 82 -23.23 -14.84 27.31
C ALA A 82 -24.13 -14.23 26.23
N GLU A 83 -23.70 -14.28 24.97
CA GLU A 83 -24.47 -13.80 23.83
C GLU A 83 -25.70 -14.67 23.54
N SER A 84 -25.60 -15.99 23.64
CA SER A 84 -26.74 -16.89 23.43
C SER A 84 -27.81 -16.73 24.51
N ALA A 85 -27.40 -16.51 25.76
CA ALA A 85 -28.31 -16.19 26.86
C ALA A 85 -29.06 -14.87 26.62
N ASN A 86 -28.38 -13.84 26.12
CA ASN A 86 -28.98 -12.55 25.80
C ASN A 86 -30.00 -12.61 24.65
N ARG A 87 -29.93 -13.63 23.79
CA ARG A 87 -30.83 -13.80 22.64
C ARG A 87 -32.07 -14.64 22.94
N ASN A 88 -32.35 -14.96 24.21
CA ASN A 88 -33.47 -15.82 24.62
C ASN A 88 -33.55 -17.14 23.85
N LEU A 89 -32.40 -17.69 23.44
CA LEU A 89 -32.36 -19.03 22.87
C LEU A 89 -32.72 -20.04 23.96
N PRO A 90 -33.37 -21.19 23.63
CA PRO A 90 -33.78 -22.17 24.61
C PRO A 90 -32.62 -22.54 25.53
N SER A 91 -32.86 -22.50 26.85
CA SER A 91 -31.89 -22.82 27.89
C SER A 91 -31.23 -24.17 27.59
N GLY A 92 -29.91 -24.17 27.34
CA GLY A 92 -29.15 -25.38 26.98
C GLY A 92 -28.87 -25.58 25.49
N SER A 93 -29.32 -24.68 24.60
CA SER A 93 -29.11 -24.80 23.14
C SER A 93 -27.65 -24.59 22.69
N VAL A 94 -26.82 -23.90 23.49
CA VAL A 94 -25.38 -23.74 23.22
C VAL A 94 -24.59 -24.25 24.42
N THR A 95 -24.10 -25.48 24.31
CA THR A 95 -23.20 -26.05 25.33
C THR A 95 -21.80 -25.45 25.20
N LYS A 96 -21.01 -25.49 26.29
CA LYS A 96 -19.59 -25.10 26.27
C LYS A 96 -18.81 -25.83 25.16
N ASP A 97 -19.12 -27.11 24.94
CA ASP A 97 -18.43 -27.94 23.95
C ASP A 97 -18.84 -27.61 22.52
N ALA A 98 -20.10 -27.27 22.27
CA ALA A 98 -20.55 -26.78 20.97
C ALA A 98 -19.91 -25.43 20.63
N ALA A 99 -19.91 -24.47 21.58
CA ALA A 99 -19.26 -23.18 21.40
C ALA A 99 -17.75 -23.33 21.15
N ARG A 100 -17.07 -24.20 21.93
CA ARG A 100 -15.64 -24.48 21.76
C ARG A 100 -15.34 -25.11 20.40
N SER A 101 -16.20 -26.01 19.92
CA SER A 101 -16.05 -26.62 18.59
C SER A 101 -16.20 -25.59 17.48
N LEU A 102 -17.18 -24.67 17.58
CA LEU A 102 -17.35 -23.58 16.62
C LEU A 102 -16.13 -22.66 16.56
N VAL A 103 -15.58 -22.27 17.72
CA VAL A 103 -14.36 -21.45 17.78
C VAL A 103 -13.17 -22.20 17.18
N ARG A 104 -13.02 -23.50 17.43
CA ARG A 104 -11.97 -24.32 16.80
C ARG A 104 -12.10 -24.39 15.30
N ILE A 105 -13.33 -24.56 14.78
CA ILE A 105 -13.58 -24.55 13.33
C ILE A 105 -13.27 -23.18 12.74
N ALA A 106 -13.66 -22.08 13.40
CA ALA A 106 -13.31 -20.73 12.95
C ALA A 106 -11.79 -20.49 12.95
N ILE A 107 -11.07 -20.97 13.96
CA ILE A 107 -9.59 -20.93 14.00
C ILE A 107 -9.00 -21.79 12.88
N GLN A 108 -9.49 -23.01 12.66
CA GLN A 108 -9.02 -23.90 11.59
C GLN A 108 -9.30 -23.33 10.21
N ASN A 109 -10.48 -22.74 10.00
CA ASN A 109 -10.81 -22.04 8.76
C ASN A 109 -9.94 -20.80 8.61
N ALA A 110 -9.62 -20.07 9.69
CA ALA A 110 -8.70 -18.93 9.63
C ALA A 110 -7.23 -19.35 9.54
N GLU A 111 -6.89 -20.62 9.73
CA GLU A 111 -5.57 -21.19 9.50
C GLU A 111 -5.45 -21.74 8.08
N LYS A 112 -6.53 -22.36 7.57
CA LYS A 112 -6.67 -22.86 6.19
C LYS A 112 -6.87 -21.74 5.17
N ASN A 113 -7.68 -20.75 5.53
CA ASN A 113 -7.96 -19.51 4.80
C ASN A 113 -7.19 -18.32 5.40
N GLY A 114 -6.36 -18.57 6.41
CA GLY A 114 -5.28 -17.65 6.75
C GLY A 114 -4.30 -17.57 5.58
N PRO A 115 -3.24 -16.75 5.67
CA PRO A 115 -2.25 -16.68 4.59
C PRO A 115 -1.60 -18.05 4.40
N SER A 116 -2.20 -18.88 3.54
CA SER A 116 -1.87 -20.27 3.28
C SER A 116 -0.88 -20.27 2.12
N GLY A 117 0.42 -20.19 2.44
CA GLY A 117 1.41 -19.77 1.46
C GLY A 117 1.24 -18.28 1.16
N GLU A 118 2.31 -17.57 0.80
CA GLU A 118 2.23 -16.13 0.53
C GLU A 118 1.05 -15.83 -0.42
N ASP A 119 0.02 -15.11 0.07
CA ASP A 119 -1.08 -14.64 -0.78
C ASP A 119 -0.43 -13.97 -2.00
N LYS A 120 -0.59 -14.58 -3.17
CA LYS A 120 -0.09 -13.98 -4.39
C LYS A 120 -0.99 -12.78 -4.70
N ILE A 121 -0.36 -11.66 -5.04
CA ILE A 121 -1.04 -10.42 -5.36
C ILE A 121 -0.66 -9.93 -6.74
N SER A 122 -1.54 -9.13 -7.32
CA SER A 122 -1.30 -8.47 -8.60
C SER A 122 -0.24 -7.39 -8.42
N ALA A 123 0.74 -7.35 -9.32
CA ALA A 123 1.62 -6.19 -9.47
C ALA A 123 1.04 -5.27 -10.56
N VAL A 124 0.75 -4.03 -10.18
CA VAL A 124 0.00 -3.09 -11.02
C VAL A 124 0.86 -1.86 -11.31
N TRP A 125 1.13 -1.61 -12.59
CA TRP A 125 1.83 -0.41 -13.04
C TRP A 125 0.83 0.64 -13.51
N VAL A 126 0.97 1.86 -13.00
CA VAL A 126 0.34 3.02 -13.62
C VAL A 126 1.27 3.64 -14.66
N TYR A 127 0.77 3.76 -15.88
CA TYR A 127 1.63 4.09 -17.01
C TYR A 127 1.09 5.24 -17.87
N TRP A 128 2.00 6.01 -18.44
CA TRP A 128 1.73 7.00 -19.47
C TRP A 128 2.94 7.06 -20.41
N SER A 129 2.76 6.62 -21.65
CA SER A 129 3.88 6.44 -22.59
C SER A 129 4.57 7.76 -22.91
N GLY A 130 3.82 8.86 -22.97
CA GLY A 130 4.37 10.20 -23.24
C GLY A 130 5.24 10.79 -22.11
N GLY A 131 5.32 10.13 -20.95
CA GLY A 131 6.20 10.51 -19.85
C GLY A 131 7.25 9.47 -19.48
N ALA A 132 7.18 8.29 -20.09
CA ALA A 132 8.13 7.21 -19.89
C ALA A 132 9.44 7.50 -20.63
N ASP A 133 10.56 6.99 -20.13
CA ASP A 133 11.86 7.11 -20.79
C ASP A 133 12.43 5.74 -21.15
N GLY A 134 12.62 5.49 -22.45
CA GLY A 134 13.17 4.24 -22.96
C GLY A 134 12.40 3.00 -22.52
N ASP A 135 13.13 1.98 -22.06
CA ASP A 135 12.61 0.66 -21.67
C ASP A 135 12.35 0.53 -20.15
N GLU A 136 12.15 1.63 -19.43
CA GLU A 136 11.92 1.63 -17.97
C GLU A 136 10.82 0.64 -17.55
N LEU A 137 9.64 0.75 -18.15
CA LEU A 137 8.51 -0.12 -17.86
C LEU A 137 8.86 -1.61 -18.03
N LYS A 138 9.54 -1.94 -19.13
CA LYS A 138 9.94 -3.31 -19.47
C LYS A 138 10.87 -3.88 -18.39
N TYR A 139 11.93 -3.16 -18.04
CA TYR A 139 12.89 -3.64 -17.03
C TYR A 139 12.31 -3.62 -15.61
N SER A 140 11.39 -2.69 -15.32
CA SER A 140 10.65 -2.69 -14.07
C SER A 140 9.83 -3.97 -13.91
N MET A 141 9.04 -4.34 -14.94
CA MET A 141 8.26 -5.58 -14.97
C MET A 141 9.15 -6.83 -14.86
N ARG A 142 10.25 -6.90 -15.60
CA ARG A 142 11.22 -8.01 -15.50
C ARG A 142 11.81 -8.12 -14.10
N SER A 143 12.16 -6.99 -13.47
CA SER A 143 12.72 -7.00 -12.12
C SER A 143 11.74 -7.56 -11.08
N VAL A 144 10.46 -7.21 -11.19
CA VAL A 144 9.40 -7.72 -10.30
C VAL A 144 9.12 -9.19 -10.59
N ALA A 145 9.01 -9.59 -11.86
CA ALA A 145 8.83 -10.99 -12.24
C ALA A 145 9.96 -11.88 -11.71
N LYS A 146 11.20 -11.36 -11.67
CA LYS A 146 12.37 -12.08 -11.17
C LYS A 146 12.42 -12.15 -9.64
N HIS A 147 12.07 -11.08 -8.95
CA HIS A 147 12.41 -10.91 -7.54
C HIS A 147 11.22 -10.86 -6.58
N PHE A 148 9.99 -10.68 -7.05
CA PHE A 148 8.84 -10.62 -6.15
C PHE A 148 8.20 -12.01 -5.99
N THR A 149 8.32 -12.59 -4.80
CA THR A 149 7.84 -13.98 -4.55
C THR A 149 6.32 -14.08 -4.41
N GLY A 150 5.67 -12.97 -4.06
CA GLY A 150 4.22 -12.87 -3.91
C GLY A 150 3.47 -12.46 -5.19
N LEU A 151 4.02 -12.72 -6.38
CA LEU A 151 3.41 -12.31 -7.65
C LEU A 151 2.34 -13.31 -8.12
N ASP A 152 1.12 -12.81 -8.35
CA ASP A 152 0.03 -13.56 -9.03
C ASP A 152 0.04 -13.29 -10.53
N ASN A 153 -0.24 -12.04 -10.91
CA ASN A 153 -0.25 -11.55 -12.27
C ASN A 153 0.35 -10.13 -12.37
N ILE A 154 0.66 -9.71 -13.59
CA ILE A 154 1.16 -8.36 -13.91
C ILE A 154 0.06 -7.63 -14.68
N VAL A 155 -0.35 -6.47 -14.17
CA VAL A 155 -1.41 -5.65 -14.75
C VAL A 155 -0.88 -4.27 -15.12
N LEU A 156 -1.13 -3.84 -16.36
CA LEU A 156 -0.80 -2.48 -16.81
C LEU A 156 -2.07 -1.61 -16.84
N CYS A 157 -2.05 -0.48 -16.14
CA CYS A 157 -3.14 0.49 -16.11
C CYS A 157 -2.70 1.83 -16.71
N GLY A 158 -3.26 2.18 -17.87
CA GLY A 158 -2.86 3.40 -18.57
C GLY A 158 -2.85 3.26 -20.08
N ASP A 159 -1.72 3.66 -20.68
CA ASP A 159 -1.41 3.41 -22.08
C ASP A 159 -0.88 1.98 -22.26
N ARG A 160 -1.03 1.42 -23.47
CA ARG A 160 -0.55 0.07 -23.79
C ARG A 160 0.66 0.16 -24.70
N GLU A 161 1.75 -0.48 -24.31
CA GLU A 161 2.92 -0.65 -25.17
C GLU A 161 2.69 -1.79 -26.18
N PRO A 162 3.23 -1.69 -27.42
CA PRO A 162 3.04 -2.72 -28.45
C PRO A 162 3.54 -4.11 -28.03
N TRP A 163 4.63 -4.16 -27.25
CA TRP A 163 5.24 -5.40 -26.77
C TRP A 163 4.50 -6.03 -25.57
N TYR A 164 3.55 -5.32 -24.96
CA TYR A 164 2.87 -5.79 -23.75
C TYR A 164 1.72 -6.73 -24.11
N SER A 165 1.73 -7.96 -23.59
CA SER A 165 0.72 -9.00 -23.84
C SER A 165 -0.14 -9.35 -22.61
N GLY A 166 0.17 -8.79 -21.43
CA GLY A 166 -0.52 -9.10 -20.17
C GLY A 166 -1.88 -8.43 -19.98
N ASP A 167 -2.41 -8.59 -18.76
CA ASP A 167 -3.67 -8.02 -18.29
C ASP A 167 -3.64 -6.49 -18.36
N PHE A 168 -4.65 -5.90 -19.01
CA PHE A 168 -4.62 -4.48 -19.32
C PHE A 168 -5.90 -3.76 -18.89
N ILE A 169 -5.73 -2.65 -18.18
CA ILE A 169 -6.80 -1.72 -17.80
C ILE A 169 -6.59 -0.43 -18.59
N HIS A 170 -7.49 -0.18 -19.54
CA HIS A 170 -7.45 1.07 -20.30
C HIS A 170 -7.85 2.26 -19.42
N SER A 171 -6.91 3.18 -19.21
CA SER A 171 -7.16 4.42 -18.47
C SER A 171 -6.27 5.54 -19.01
N PRO A 172 -6.68 6.22 -20.10
CA PRO A 172 -5.85 7.23 -20.74
C PRO A 172 -5.55 8.38 -19.79
N LYS A 173 -4.44 9.07 -20.03
CA LYS A 173 -3.97 10.14 -19.16
C LYS A 173 -4.97 11.29 -19.05
N TRP A 174 -5.26 11.71 -17.82
CA TRP A 174 -6.00 12.94 -17.56
C TRP A 174 -5.24 14.18 -18.07
N THR A 175 -5.88 14.94 -18.96
CA THR A 175 -5.27 16.08 -19.63
C THR A 175 -5.30 17.35 -18.78
N LYS A 176 -4.40 18.30 -19.07
CA LYS A 176 -4.45 19.65 -18.48
C LYS A 176 -5.75 20.39 -18.83
N ALA A 177 -6.33 20.12 -19.99
CA ALA A 177 -7.59 20.70 -20.42
C ALA A 177 -8.76 20.21 -19.56
N GLU A 178 -8.84 18.91 -19.30
CA GLU A 178 -9.84 18.31 -18.40
C GLU A 178 -9.69 18.84 -16.98
N ALA A 179 -8.47 18.92 -16.46
CA ALA A 179 -8.21 19.53 -15.16
C ALA A 179 -8.64 21.01 -15.14
N LYS A 180 -8.38 21.78 -16.20
CA LYS A 180 -8.84 23.17 -16.30
C LYS A 180 -10.36 23.27 -16.28
N ARG A 181 -11.08 22.37 -16.97
CA ARG A 181 -12.55 22.31 -16.94
C ARG A 181 -13.08 22.00 -15.54
N LYS A 182 -12.48 21.03 -14.83
CA LYS A 182 -12.95 20.59 -13.50
C LYS A 182 -12.60 21.57 -12.37
N TYR A 183 -11.38 22.12 -12.37
CA TYR A 183 -10.84 22.88 -11.23
C TYR A 183 -10.53 24.35 -11.55
N GLY A 184 -10.79 24.82 -12.76
CA GLY A 184 -10.35 26.14 -13.23
C GLY A 184 -8.83 26.24 -13.49
N THR A 185 -8.07 25.15 -13.31
CA THR A 185 -6.61 25.13 -13.50
C THR A 185 -6.11 23.76 -13.96
N GLY A 186 -5.15 23.75 -14.88
CA GLY A 186 -4.54 22.52 -15.40
C GLY A 186 -3.52 21.86 -14.46
N LYS A 187 -3.15 22.51 -13.34
CA LYS A 187 -2.05 22.05 -12.47
C LYS A 187 -2.34 20.75 -11.73
N TRP A 188 -3.61 20.37 -11.62
CA TRP A 188 -4.03 19.17 -10.89
C TRP A 188 -4.05 17.89 -11.72
N ALA A 189 -3.83 18.00 -13.03
CA ALA A 189 -3.96 16.87 -13.97
C ALA A 189 -3.20 15.61 -13.50
N LYS A 190 -1.94 15.74 -13.07
CA LYS A 190 -1.14 14.59 -12.60
C LYS A 190 -1.77 13.85 -11.42
N TRP A 191 -2.34 14.58 -10.46
CA TRP A 191 -2.90 13.97 -9.25
C TRP A 191 -4.28 13.39 -9.50
N THR A 192 -5.10 14.08 -10.30
CA THR A 192 -6.37 13.54 -10.78
C THR A 192 -6.17 12.25 -11.57
N ASP A 193 -5.14 12.20 -12.44
CA ASP A 193 -4.80 11.01 -13.22
C ASP A 193 -4.55 9.78 -12.34
N SER A 194 -3.72 9.93 -11.29
CA SER A 194 -3.44 8.84 -10.35
C SER A 194 -4.70 8.33 -9.65
N ILE A 195 -5.59 9.22 -9.20
CA ILE A 195 -6.84 8.82 -8.54
C ILE A 195 -7.81 8.12 -9.50
N VAL A 196 -7.94 8.61 -10.73
CA VAL A 196 -8.80 7.98 -11.75
C VAL A 196 -8.30 6.56 -12.06
N LYS A 197 -6.98 6.38 -12.22
CA LYS A 197 -6.38 5.05 -12.41
C LYS A 197 -6.60 4.13 -11.21
N LEU A 198 -6.45 4.63 -9.98
CA LEU A 198 -6.77 3.86 -8.76
C LEU A 198 -8.22 3.39 -8.77
N GLN A 199 -9.18 4.25 -9.12
CA GLN A 199 -10.59 3.86 -9.18
C GLN A 199 -10.81 2.74 -10.21
N ARG A 200 -10.22 2.85 -11.40
CA ARG A 200 -10.27 1.78 -12.42
C ARG A 200 -9.66 0.47 -11.93
N ILE A 201 -8.59 0.54 -11.14
CA ILE A 201 -7.93 -0.62 -10.54
C ILE A 201 -8.82 -1.26 -9.48
N ILE A 202 -9.44 -0.47 -8.60
CA ILE A 202 -10.39 -0.95 -7.59
C ILE A 202 -11.54 -1.70 -8.26
N ASP A 203 -12.14 -1.11 -9.29
CA ASP A 203 -13.31 -1.64 -9.99
C ASP A 203 -12.99 -2.87 -10.88
N SER A 204 -11.71 -3.12 -11.19
CA SER A 204 -11.31 -4.15 -12.15
C SER A 204 -11.22 -5.54 -11.52
N PRO A 205 -11.85 -6.58 -12.11
CA PRO A 205 -11.69 -7.96 -11.67
C PRO A 205 -10.32 -8.56 -12.02
N LEU A 206 -9.52 -7.88 -12.85
CA LEU A 206 -8.16 -8.32 -13.22
C LEU A 206 -7.13 -8.11 -12.10
N VAL A 207 -7.52 -7.36 -11.06
CA VAL A 207 -6.65 -7.03 -9.94
C VAL A 207 -7.20 -7.68 -8.68
N THR A 208 -6.35 -8.41 -8.00
CA THR A 208 -6.61 -9.00 -6.68
C THR A 208 -7.01 -7.95 -5.64
N ASP A 209 -7.65 -8.36 -4.55
CA ASP A 209 -8.15 -7.45 -3.51
C ASP A 209 -7.02 -6.66 -2.83
N ARG A 210 -5.83 -7.27 -2.74
CA ARG A 210 -4.60 -6.59 -2.38
C ARG A 210 -3.68 -6.57 -3.58
N PHE A 211 -3.02 -5.46 -3.85
CA PHE A 211 -2.15 -5.34 -5.01
C PHE A 211 -0.95 -4.45 -4.72
N LEU A 212 0.14 -4.72 -5.43
CA LEU A 212 1.39 -3.98 -5.37
C LEU A 212 1.34 -2.87 -6.41
N TRP A 213 1.21 -1.62 -5.98
CA TRP A 213 1.24 -0.44 -6.83
C TRP A 213 2.68 -0.02 -7.14
N LEU A 214 2.96 0.16 -8.43
CA LEU A 214 4.29 0.45 -8.97
C LEU A 214 4.26 1.56 -10.05
N TYR A 215 5.43 2.13 -10.26
CA TYR A 215 5.75 3.05 -11.35
C TYR A 215 6.76 2.40 -12.30
N ASP A 216 6.83 2.87 -13.54
CA ASP A 216 7.72 2.39 -14.59
C ASP A 216 9.21 2.57 -14.27
N ASP A 217 9.54 3.55 -13.44
CA ASP A 217 10.90 3.89 -13.01
C ASP A 217 11.42 3.08 -11.79
N THR A 218 10.69 2.06 -11.33
CA THR A 218 11.02 1.28 -10.12
C THR A 218 11.56 -0.11 -10.43
N PHE A 219 12.71 -0.48 -9.87
CA PHE A 219 13.36 -1.79 -10.10
C PHE A 219 13.64 -2.52 -8.79
N PHE A 220 13.29 -3.81 -8.73
CA PHE A 220 13.64 -4.70 -7.61
C PHE A 220 15.04 -5.29 -7.83
N MET A 221 15.89 -5.21 -6.82
CA MET A 221 17.32 -5.52 -6.94
C MET A 221 17.69 -6.86 -6.31
N ARG A 222 16.80 -7.41 -5.47
CA ARG A 222 16.90 -8.71 -4.82
C ARG A 222 15.51 -9.23 -4.50
N ASP A 223 15.43 -10.48 -4.09
CA ASP A 223 14.16 -11.11 -3.72
C ASP A 223 13.47 -10.35 -2.59
N ILE A 224 12.18 -10.11 -2.76
CA ILE A 224 11.30 -9.37 -1.85
C ILE A 224 10.03 -10.21 -1.67
N THR A 225 9.69 -10.48 -0.41
CA THR A 225 8.43 -11.15 -0.07
C THR A 225 7.27 -10.16 0.00
N LEU A 226 6.03 -10.65 -0.08
CA LEU A 226 4.86 -9.80 0.16
C LEU A 226 4.92 -9.14 1.55
N ALA A 227 5.34 -9.88 2.58
CA ALA A 227 5.48 -9.36 3.93
C ALA A 227 6.46 -8.18 3.99
N GLU A 228 7.57 -8.24 3.25
CA GLU A 228 8.52 -7.15 3.16
C GLU A 228 7.99 -5.96 2.34
N ALA A 229 7.32 -6.22 1.21
CA ALA A 229 6.72 -5.18 0.38
C ALA A 229 5.62 -4.41 1.11
N ALA A 230 4.85 -5.09 1.97
CA ALA A 230 3.78 -4.49 2.78
C ALA A 230 4.27 -3.56 3.90
N ILE A 231 5.58 -3.56 4.22
CA ILE A 231 6.13 -2.63 5.21
C ILE A 231 6.02 -1.19 4.67
N HIS A 232 5.22 -0.37 5.34
CA HIS A 232 5.05 1.04 4.98
C HIS A 232 6.34 1.83 5.24
N ARG A 233 6.88 2.44 4.19
CA ARG A 233 8.12 3.20 4.23
C ARG A 233 7.82 4.67 4.06
N ARG A 234 8.30 5.49 5.00
CA ARG A 234 8.12 6.95 4.95
C ARG A 234 9.36 7.62 4.39
N THR A 235 9.14 8.74 3.73
CA THR A 235 10.24 9.65 3.40
C THR A 235 10.72 10.36 4.68
N ARG A 236 11.96 10.83 4.69
CA ARG A 236 12.46 11.72 5.76
C ARG A 236 11.78 13.09 5.77
N LEU A 237 11.15 13.47 4.64
CA LEU A 237 10.43 14.74 4.49
C LEU A 237 9.04 14.56 5.07
N LEU A 238 8.78 15.08 6.27
CA LEU A 238 7.42 15.12 6.80
C LEU A 238 6.50 15.98 5.93
N CYS A 239 5.19 15.77 6.04
CA CYS A 239 4.22 16.56 5.31
C CYS A 239 4.39 18.05 5.65
N ALA A 240 4.24 18.92 4.64
CA ALA A 240 4.30 20.36 4.84
C ALA A 240 3.25 20.79 5.88
N HIS A 241 3.62 21.71 6.77
CA HIS A 241 2.69 22.30 7.73
C HIS A 241 1.46 22.88 6.99
N PRO A 242 0.22 22.76 7.53
CA PRO A 242 -0.99 23.27 6.87
C PRO A 242 -0.94 24.77 6.54
N GLU A 243 -0.11 25.53 7.26
CA GLU A 243 0.10 26.98 7.08
C GLU A 243 1.41 27.34 6.37
N ALA A 244 2.24 26.35 5.99
CA ALA A 244 3.45 26.65 5.23
C ALA A 244 3.09 27.22 3.85
N LYS A 245 3.78 28.29 3.43
CA LYS A 245 3.66 28.80 2.05
C LYS A 245 4.02 27.68 1.07
N ALA A 246 3.01 27.18 0.37
CA ALA A 246 3.16 26.12 -0.61
C ALA A 246 3.67 26.69 -1.95
N ASN A 247 4.99 26.79 -2.08
CA ASN A 247 5.59 27.13 -3.38
C ASN A 247 5.60 25.87 -4.27
N GLY A 248 4.68 25.82 -5.23
CA GLY A 248 4.55 24.74 -6.21
C GLY A 248 3.47 23.71 -5.89
N THR A 249 2.97 23.05 -6.94
CA THR A 249 1.83 22.12 -6.88
C THR A 249 2.02 20.98 -5.88
N TRP A 250 3.23 20.44 -5.76
CA TRP A 250 3.54 19.35 -4.83
C TRP A 250 3.39 19.75 -3.36
N ARG A 251 3.96 20.90 -2.97
CA ARG A 251 3.86 21.40 -1.60
C ARG A 251 2.41 21.68 -1.21
N GLU A 252 1.61 22.16 -2.16
CA GLU A 252 0.18 22.41 -1.91
C GLU A 252 -0.59 21.10 -1.70
N VAL A 253 -0.27 20.03 -2.43
CA VAL A 253 -0.85 18.70 -2.18
C VAL A 253 -0.48 18.17 -0.81
N LEU A 254 0.79 18.26 -0.43
CA LEU A 254 1.22 17.86 0.92
C LEU A 254 0.48 18.65 1.99
N ARG A 255 0.38 19.97 1.84
CA ARG A 255 -0.35 20.86 2.75
C ARG A 255 -1.83 20.45 2.91
N ARG A 256 -2.52 20.22 1.79
CA ARG A 256 -3.93 19.75 1.76
C ARG A 256 -4.11 18.38 2.40
N THR A 257 -3.09 17.53 2.30
CA THR A 257 -3.08 16.18 2.87
C THR A 257 -2.89 16.24 4.37
N THR A 258 -1.92 17.02 4.85
CA THR A 258 -1.69 17.29 6.29
C THR A 258 -2.95 17.84 6.93
N GLN A 259 -3.58 18.83 6.29
CA GLN A 259 -4.81 19.44 6.79
C GLN A 259 -5.92 18.39 6.95
N ALA A 260 -6.16 17.56 5.94
CA ALA A 260 -7.19 16.54 5.97
C ALA A 260 -6.94 15.47 7.06
N LEU A 261 -5.68 15.07 7.24
CA LEU A 261 -5.29 14.10 8.27
C LEU A 261 -5.48 14.69 9.67
N HIS A 262 -5.04 15.93 9.89
CA HIS A 262 -5.21 16.64 11.16
C HIS A 262 -6.69 16.84 11.52
N GLU A 263 -7.51 17.29 10.58
CA GLU A 263 -8.98 17.42 10.75
C GLU A 263 -9.64 16.07 11.12
N SER A 264 -9.03 14.95 10.73
CA SER A 264 -9.51 13.59 11.05
C SER A 264 -8.87 12.96 12.29
N GLY A 265 -8.06 13.71 13.05
CA GLY A 265 -7.34 13.21 14.22
C GLY A 265 -6.28 12.14 13.89
N ARG A 266 -5.73 12.17 12.67
CA ARG A 266 -4.74 11.20 12.19
C ARG A 266 -3.34 11.83 12.10
N PRO A 267 -2.27 11.03 12.25
CA PRO A 267 -0.92 11.50 12.02
C PRO A 267 -0.71 11.95 10.56
N SER A 268 0.32 12.76 10.32
CA SER A 268 0.62 13.30 8.99
C SER A 268 2.03 12.92 8.53
N ARG A 269 2.35 11.62 8.53
CA ARG A 269 3.62 11.12 7.99
C ARG A 269 3.54 11.04 6.46
N ASN A 270 4.64 11.32 5.77
CA ASN A 270 4.67 11.35 4.31
C ASN A 270 5.11 10.01 3.72
N TYR A 271 4.17 9.33 3.08
CA TYR A 271 4.37 8.06 2.36
C TYR A 271 4.32 8.21 0.84
N SER A 272 4.14 9.43 0.35
CA SER A 272 4.02 9.66 -1.09
C SER A 272 5.41 9.76 -1.71
N HIS A 273 5.78 8.64 -2.32
CA HIS A 273 7.04 8.41 -3.01
C HIS A 273 6.80 7.51 -4.23
N HIS A 274 7.69 7.56 -5.21
CA HIS A 274 7.67 6.66 -6.38
C HIS A 274 8.10 5.21 -6.05
N GLY A 275 8.06 4.81 -4.79
CA GLY A 275 8.35 3.45 -4.35
C GLY A 275 7.09 2.57 -4.27
N PRO A 276 7.26 1.24 -4.17
CA PRO A 276 6.17 0.29 -4.09
C PRO A 276 5.27 0.55 -2.87
N VAL A 277 3.96 0.40 -3.08
CA VAL A 277 2.96 0.47 -2.01
C VAL A 277 1.98 -0.69 -2.20
N VAL A 278 1.72 -1.44 -1.12
CA VAL A 278 0.66 -2.46 -1.13
C VAL A 278 -0.65 -1.79 -0.70
N PHE A 279 -1.64 -1.82 -1.59
CA PHE A 279 -3.00 -1.38 -1.30
C PHE A 279 -3.93 -2.57 -1.09
N ASP A 280 -4.96 -2.34 -0.29
CA ASP A 280 -6.17 -3.16 -0.21
C ASP A 280 -7.30 -2.33 -0.84
N LYS A 281 -8.05 -2.92 -1.79
CA LYS A 281 -9.08 -2.23 -2.56
C LYS A 281 -10.16 -1.62 -1.67
N GLN A 282 -10.62 -2.34 -0.65
CA GLN A 282 -11.68 -1.89 0.22
C GLN A 282 -11.21 -0.70 1.08
N LEU A 283 -10.03 -0.82 1.69
CA LEU A 283 -9.45 0.26 2.50
C LEU A 283 -9.10 1.48 1.63
N LEU A 284 -8.64 1.26 0.40
CA LEU A 284 -8.36 2.32 -0.55
C LEU A 284 -9.64 3.05 -0.97
N GLN A 285 -10.72 2.33 -1.27
CA GLN A 285 -12.02 2.93 -1.56
C GLN A 285 -12.51 3.80 -0.40
N GLN A 286 -12.46 3.28 0.84
CA GLN A 286 -12.79 4.05 2.04
C GLN A 286 -11.95 5.33 2.17
N THR A 287 -10.67 5.28 1.77
CA THR A 287 -9.78 6.44 1.76
C THR A 287 -10.23 7.48 0.74
N ILE A 288 -10.56 7.04 -0.48
CA ILE A 288 -11.04 7.90 -1.55
C ILE A 288 -12.36 8.56 -1.15
N ASP A 289 -13.31 7.79 -0.61
CA ASP A 289 -14.62 8.30 -0.19
C ASP A 289 -14.50 9.33 0.94
N LYS A 290 -13.67 9.04 1.95
CA LYS A 290 -13.49 9.92 3.11
C LYS A 290 -12.77 11.21 2.76
N PHE A 291 -11.71 11.12 1.98
CA PHE A 291 -10.81 12.25 1.74
C PHE A 291 -10.98 12.90 0.37
N ASP A 292 -11.90 12.42 -0.45
CA ASP A 292 -12.27 13.00 -1.75
C ASP A 292 -11.08 13.58 -2.53
N PRO A 293 -10.03 12.78 -2.81
CA PRO A 293 -8.83 13.26 -3.48
C PRO A 293 -9.12 13.66 -4.92
N LEU A 294 -10.25 13.21 -5.50
CA LEU A 294 -10.70 13.57 -6.83
C LEU A 294 -11.20 15.02 -6.89
N ASN A 295 -11.92 15.54 -5.91
CA ASN A 295 -12.30 16.96 -5.92
C ASN A 295 -11.29 17.83 -5.18
N ARG A 296 -10.55 17.26 -4.22
CA ARG A 296 -9.52 17.95 -3.44
C ARG A 296 -8.18 17.23 -3.58
N PRO A 297 -7.37 17.54 -4.61
CA PRO A 297 -6.09 16.88 -4.87
C PRO A 297 -5.20 16.77 -3.62
N ARG A 298 -4.93 15.53 -3.22
CA ARG A 298 -4.23 15.10 -2.00
C ARG A 298 -3.34 13.89 -2.33
N ALA A 299 -2.36 13.63 -1.47
CA ALA A 299 -1.39 12.56 -1.60
C ALA A 299 -2.00 11.24 -1.08
N ILE A 300 -2.42 10.37 -2.00
CA ILE A 300 -3.26 9.20 -1.68
C ILE A 300 -2.56 8.15 -0.83
N GLU A 301 -1.28 7.88 -1.06
CA GLU A 301 -0.50 6.92 -0.27
C GLU A 301 -0.42 7.38 1.19
N SER A 302 -0.21 8.69 1.38
CA SER A 302 -0.16 9.30 2.70
C SER A 302 -1.53 9.29 3.39
N LEU A 303 -2.62 9.54 2.66
CA LEU A 303 -3.97 9.41 3.22
C LEU A 303 -4.27 7.97 3.66
N TYR A 304 -4.01 7.01 2.79
CA TYR A 304 -4.29 5.59 3.01
C TYR A 304 -3.54 5.06 4.23
N ILE A 305 -2.22 5.27 4.29
CA ILE A 305 -1.39 4.68 5.34
C ILE A 305 -1.68 5.32 6.71
N ASN A 306 -1.75 6.65 6.79
CA ASN A 306 -2.03 7.31 8.07
C ASN A 306 -3.47 7.08 8.56
N HIS A 307 -4.41 6.74 7.66
CA HIS A 307 -5.79 6.51 8.07
C HIS A 307 -6.01 5.12 8.67
N HIS A 308 -5.39 4.10 8.09
CA HIS A 308 -5.75 2.69 8.34
C HIS A 308 -4.74 1.91 9.20
N PHE A 309 -3.49 2.36 9.28
CA PHE A 309 -2.42 1.54 9.87
C PHE A 309 -1.82 2.19 11.12
N ASP A 310 -1.38 1.33 12.04
CA ASP A 310 -0.52 1.73 13.14
C ASP A 310 0.88 2.06 12.60
N LEU A 311 1.36 3.24 12.95
CA LEU A 311 2.55 3.82 12.35
C LEU A 311 3.83 3.43 13.09
N ASP A 312 3.74 2.76 14.24
CA ASP A 312 4.89 2.31 15.02
C ASP A 312 5.75 1.26 14.28
N GLN A 313 5.21 0.69 13.20
CA GLN A 313 5.87 -0.33 12.38
C GLN A 313 6.46 0.22 11.07
N THR A 314 6.52 1.55 10.90
CA THR A 314 7.00 2.16 9.65
C THR A 314 8.52 2.30 9.59
N GLN A 315 9.09 2.12 8.40
CA GLN A 315 10.54 2.21 8.18
C GLN A 315 10.94 3.46 7.39
N GLN A 316 12.20 3.88 7.51
CA GLN A 316 12.75 4.94 6.66
C GLN A 316 13.05 4.40 5.26
N LEU A 317 12.51 5.07 4.24
CA LEU A 317 12.63 4.65 2.85
C LEU A 317 14.08 4.48 2.38
N GLY A 318 14.98 5.40 2.78
CA GLY A 318 16.37 5.42 2.30
C GLY A 318 17.23 4.20 2.67
N ASN A 319 16.79 3.40 3.64
CA ASN A 319 17.47 2.16 4.03
C ASN A 319 17.06 0.96 3.15
N TRP A 320 16.00 1.12 2.35
CA TRP A 320 15.40 0.05 1.57
C TRP A 320 15.34 0.37 0.08
N MET A 321 15.16 1.64 -0.28
CA MET A 321 15.08 2.11 -1.64
C MET A 321 16.02 3.28 -1.88
N ARG A 322 16.75 3.25 -2.99
CA ARG A 322 17.62 4.35 -3.41
C ARG A 322 17.06 5.06 -4.63
N TYR A 323 17.17 6.39 -4.63
CA TYR A 323 16.98 7.19 -5.85
C TYR A 323 18.31 7.32 -6.59
N THR A 324 18.31 7.11 -7.92
CA THR A 324 19.52 7.28 -8.76
C THR A 324 19.84 8.77 -8.94
N GLN A 325 20.53 9.39 -7.99
CA GLN A 325 20.95 10.79 -8.15
C GLN A 325 22.15 10.90 -9.11
N LYS A 326 21.87 11.22 -10.38
CA LYS A 326 22.82 11.49 -11.47
C LYS A 326 23.70 10.28 -11.86
N PRO A 327 24.00 10.10 -13.16
CA PRO A 327 24.72 8.93 -13.62
C PRO A 327 26.17 9.01 -13.13
N SER A 328 26.57 8.10 -12.25
CA SER A 328 27.95 7.60 -12.35
C SER A 328 28.02 6.77 -13.61
N THR A 329 29.02 7.02 -14.45
CA THR A 329 29.31 6.25 -15.68
C THR A 329 29.49 4.74 -15.43
N ARG A 330 29.65 4.34 -14.16
CA ARG A 330 29.53 2.96 -13.68
C ARG A 330 28.32 2.80 -12.78
N TRP A 331 27.40 1.91 -13.16
CA TRP A 331 26.47 1.30 -12.21
C TRP A 331 27.27 0.56 -11.13
N LYS A 332 26.87 0.68 -9.85
CA LYS A 332 27.45 -0.07 -8.74
C LYS A 332 26.38 -1.00 -8.18
N PRO A 333 26.73 -2.23 -7.75
CA PRO A 333 25.80 -3.07 -6.99
C PRO A 333 25.21 -2.27 -5.84
N ASP A 334 23.88 -2.25 -5.77
CA ASP A 334 23.15 -1.53 -4.72
C ASP A 334 22.68 -2.54 -3.67
N PRO A 335 23.01 -2.34 -2.38
CA PRO A 335 22.51 -3.22 -1.33
C PRO A 335 21.02 -3.01 -1.04
N ASN A 336 20.42 -1.93 -1.55
CA ASN A 336 19.01 -1.64 -1.34
C ASN A 336 18.13 -2.64 -2.10
N ALA A 337 16.95 -2.91 -1.55
CA ALA A 337 16.01 -3.86 -2.13
C ALA A 337 15.39 -3.34 -3.44
N ALA A 338 15.22 -2.02 -3.55
CA ALA A 338 14.68 -1.39 -4.75
C ALA A 338 15.45 -0.11 -5.12
N ILE A 339 15.34 0.26 -6.39
CA ILE A 339 15.87 1.52 -6.92
C ILE A 339 14.78 2.23 -7.71
N VAL A 340 14.72 3.54 -7.60
CA VAL A 340 13.90 4.41 -8.44
C VAL A 340 14.79 5.27 -9.32
N ASN A 341 14.55 5.23 -10.62
CA ASN A 341 15.25 6.09 -11.56
C ASN A 341 14.66 7.51 -11.55
N VAL A 342 15.44 8.51 -11.17
CA VAL A 342 14.97 9.92 -11.08
C VAL A 342 15.60 10.83 -12.13
N GLY A 343 16.30 10.26 -13.10
CA GLY A 343 16.88 10.96 -14.24
C GLY A 343 16.61 10.20 -15.53
N SER A 344 17.10 10.73 -16.66
CA SER A 344 16.86 10.07 -17.95
C SER A 344 17.40 8.64 -17.97
N PHE A 345 16.65 7.72 -18.58
CA PHE A 345 17.00 6.33 -18.83
C PHE A 345 18.08 6.21 -19.90
N ARG A 346 19.27 6.72 -19.57
CA ARG A 346 20.43 6.76 -20.47
C ARG A 346 20.98 5.37 -20.70
N ARG A 347 21.73 5.21 -21.80
CA ARG A 347 22.39 3.96 -22.21
C ARG A 347 23.05 3.19 -21.06
N SER A 348 23.73 3.86 -20.12
CA SER A 348 24.36 3.19 -18.98
C SER A 348 23.39 2.51 -18.00
N VAL A 349 22.21 3.11 -17.76
CA VAL A 349 21.17 2.50 -16.92
C VAL A 349 20.50 1.38 -17.70
N ALA A 350 20.16 1.62 -18.97
CA ALA A 350 19.58 0.62 -19.87
C ALA A 350 20.46 -0.64 -19.97
N THR A 351 21.78 -0.48 -20.19
CA THR A 351 22.74 -1.58 -20.23
C THR A 351 22.78 -2.32 -18.90
N ALA A 352 22.85 -1.61 -17.76
CA ALA A 352 22.87 -2.25 -16.45
C ALA A 352 21.58 -3.04 -16.15
N MET A 353 20.42 -2.54 -16.57
CA MET A 353 19.15 -3.25 -16.44
C MET A 353 19.07 -4.45 -17.39
N ALA A 354 19.55 -4.32 -18.63
CA ALA A 354 19.62 -5.42 -19.59
C ALA A 354 20.52 -6.57 -19.11
N GLU A 355 21.68 -6.25 -18.54
CA GLU A 355 22.60 -7.25 -17.97
C GLU A 355 22.00 -7.96 -16.75
N ARG A 356 21.21 -7.25 -15.93
CA ARG A 356 20.65 -7.81 -14.69
C ARG A 356 19.32 -8.54 -14.89
N PHE A 357 18.54 -8.10 -15.86
CA PHE A 357 17.23 -8.61 -16.22
C PHE A 357 17.19 -8.99 -17.72
N PRO A 358 18.05 -9.92 -18.16
CA PRO A 358 18.11 -10.32 -19.57
C PRO A 358 16.85 -11.06 -20.01
N ASP A 359 16.26 -11.83 -19.09
CA ASP A 359 15.09 -12.67 -19.33
C ASP A 359 13.83 -11.82 -19.47
N ALA A 360 13.00 -12.16 -20.47
CA ALA A 360 11.71 -11.53 -20.67
C ALA A 360 10.75 -11.86 -19.51
N SER A 361 9.91 -10.90 -19.15
CA SER A 361 8.80 -11.14 -18.24
C SER A 361 7.67 -11.92 -18.94
N PRO A 362 6.75 -12.57 -18.21
CA PRO A 362 5.64 -13.33 -18.79
C PRO A 362 4.65 -12.49 -19.64
N VAL A 363 4.77 -11.16 -19.60
CA VAL A 363 3.86 -10.21 -20.27
C VAL A 363 4.52 -9.51 -21.46
N GLU A 364 5.69 -9.98 -21.88
CA GLU A 364 6.31 -9.54 -23.12
C GLU A 364 5.89 -10.49 -24.25
N THR A 365 5.48 -9.93 -25.40
CA THR A 365 5.29 -10.71 -26.62
C THR A 365 6.59 -11.44 -26.96
N ALA A 366 6.50 -12.73 -27.30
CA ALA A 366 7.64 -13.44 -27.84
C ALA A 366 8.21 -12.65 -29.03
N PRO A 367 9.54 -12.54 -29.18
CA PRO A 367 10.10 -11.98 -30.39
C PRO A 367 9.51 -12.77 -31.56
N GLU A 368 8.97 -12.07 -32.56
CA GLU A 368 8.57 -12.70 -33.82
C GLU A 368 9.78 -13.50 -34.29
N LEU A 369 9.66 -14.83 -34.29
CA LEU A 369 10.58 -15.67 -35.03
C LEU A 369 10.32 -15.29 -36.48
N ASP A 370 11.19 -14.43 -37.03
CA ASP A 370 11.28 -14.20 -38.47
C ASP A 370 11.52 -15.57 -39.12
N PHE A 371 10.44 -16.26 -39.45
CA PHE A 371 10.47 -17.33 -40.42
C PHE A 371 10.67 -16.64 -41.77
N ALA A 372 11.94 -16.33 -42.06
CA ALA A 372 12.39 -16.10 -43.42
C ALA A 372 12.05 -17.37 -44.21
N ILE A 373 10.99 -17.30 -45.03
CA ILE A 373 10.63 -18.30 -46.04
C ILE A 373 11.56 -18.13 -47.23
#